data_AF-A0A379T6Z8-F1
#
_entry.id   AF-A0A379T6Z8-F1
#
_cell.length_a   1.000
_cell.length_b   1.000
_cell.length_c   1.000
_cell.angle_alpha   90.00
_cell.angle_beta   90.00
_cell.angle_gamma   90.00
#
_symmetry.space_group_name_H-M   'P 1'
#
loop_
_entity.id
_entity.type
_entity.pdbx_description
1 polymer ?
#
loop_
_entity_poly.entity_id
_entity_poly.type
_entity_poly.pdbx_seq_one_letter_code
_entity_poly.pdbx_strand_id
1 'polypeptide(L)'
;MSSPLLVLPESGGAWIKACYDAENDVILDDDDTLQKARTKFLQVYEGNMMVSGEGEDIWYQRLWRQLESETLQAIIAQSRHYLLPLFRFNQSR
;
A
#
# COMPACT_ATOMS: atom_id res chain seq x y z
N MET A 1 20.75 7.07 -7.28
CA MET A 1 19.32 7.37 -7.01
C MET A 1 18.92 8.52 -7.91
N SER A 2 17.97 8.32 -8.83
CA SER A 2 17.55 9.32 -9.84
C SER A 2 16.17 9.92 -9.55
N SER A 3 15.31 9.25 -8.79
CA SER A 3 13.97 9.68 -8.41
C SER A 3 13.55 9.07 -7.06
N PRO A 4 12.59 9.67 -6.35
CA PRO A 4 12.01 9.07 -5.15
C PRO A 4 11.41 7.69 -5.47
N LEU A 5 11.71 6.71 -4.63
CA LEU A 5 11.10 5.40 -4.68
C LEU A 5 9.75 5.46 -3.95
N LEU A 6 8.65 5.27 -4.67
CA LEU A 6 7.30 5.39 -4.12
C LEU A 6 6.87 4.15 -3.36
N VAL A 7 7.55 3.83 -2.26
CA VAL A 7 7.14 2.76 -1.35
C VAL A 7 6.58 3.41 -0.10
N LEU A 8 5.27 3.27 0.09
CA LEU A 8 4.58 3.64 1.32
C LEU A 8 4.41 2.37 2.17
N PRO A 9 5.17 2.20 3.26
CA PRO A 9 5.16 0.97 4.04
C PRO A 9 3.79 0.64 4.64
N GLU A 10 3.09 1.64 5.19
CA GLU A 10 1.83 1.42 5.92
C GLU A 10 0.67 1.18 4.94
N SER A 11 0.45 2.11 4.02
CA SER A 11 -0.67 2.04 3.06
C SER A 11 -0.45 0.92 2.03
N GLY A 12 0.78 0.80 1.51
CA GLY A 12 1.15 -0.28 0.60
C GLY A 12 1.13 -1.64 1.29
N GLY A 13 1.58 -1.72 2.55
CA GLY A 13 1.47 -2.93 3.36
C GLY A 13 0.02 -3.32 3.64
N ALA A 14 -0.85 -2.36 3.94
CA ALA A 14 -2.28 -2.60 4.13
C ALA A 14 -2.96 -3.13 2.86
N TRP A 15 -2.56 -2.60 1.69
CA TRP A 15 -3.03 -3.12 0.40
C TRP A 15 -2.57 -4.57 0.18
N ILE A 16 -1.28 -4.87 0.37
CA ILE A 16 -0.73 -6.22 0.21
C ILE A 16 -1.42 -7.18 1.18
N LYS A 17 -1.56 -6.81 2.45
CA LYS A 17 -2.25 -7.62 3.46
C LYS A 17 -3.69 -7.98 3.08
N ALA A 18 -4.38 -7.10 2.35
CA ALA A 18 -5.76 -7.30 1.96
C ALA A 18 -5.93 -8.19 0.71
N CYS A 19 -4.91 -8.30 -0.15
CA CYS A 19 -4.97 -9.08 -1.39
C CYS A 19 -3.99 -10.26 -1.44
N TYR A 20 -3.07 -10.38 -0.48
CA TYR A 20 -2.11 -11.48 -0.42
C TYR A 20 -2.73 -12.70 0.26
N ASP A 21 -2.77 -13.80 -0.48
CA ASP A 21 -3.13 -15.11 0.01
C ASP A 21 -1.87 -15.89 0.42
N ALA A 22 -1.74 -16.09 1.73
CA ALA A 22 -0.61 -16.79 2.33
C ALA A 22 -0.61 -18.31 2.05
N GLU A 23 -1.78 -18.91 1.82
CA GLU A 23 -1.90 -20.36 1.58
C GLU A 23 -1.39 -20.75 0.20
N ASN A 24 -1.74 -19.95 -0.80
CA ASN A 24 -1.36 -20.19 -2.20
C ASN A 24 -0.14 -19.37 -2.66
N ASP A 25 0.39 -18.49 -1.81
CA ASP A 25 1.47 -17.53 -2.10
C ASP A 25 1.21 -16.63 -3.33
N VAL A 26 -0.05 -16.17 -3.48
CA VAL A 26 -0.49 -15.35 -4.60
C VAL A 26 -1.06 -14.01 -4.15
N ILE A 27 -1.05 -13.04 -5.06
CA ILE A 27 -1.85 -11.81 -4.94
C ILE A 27 -3.14 -12.05 -5.70
N LEU A 28 -4.26 -11.97 -5.00
CA LEU A 28 -5.60 -12.04 -5.57
C LEU A 28 -5.86 -10.80 -6.43
N ASP A 29 -6.29 -11.02 -7.66
CA ASP A 29 -6.51 -10.00 -8.70
C ASP A 29 -7.99 -9.85 -9.10
N ASP A 30 -8.90 -10.48 -8.37
CA ASP A 30 -10.34 -10.28 -8.57
C ASP A 30 -10.78 -8.88 -8.15
N ASP A 31 -11.75 -8.33 -8.88
CA ASP A 31 -12.21 -6.94 -8.71
C ASP A 31 -12.69 -6.65 -7.27
N ASP A 32 -13.35 -7.61 -6.63
CA ASP A 32 -13.87 -7.45 -5.26
C ASP A 32 -12.72 -7.31 -4.25
N THR A 33 -11.70 -8.16 -4.35
CA THR A 33 -10.52 -8.11 -3.49
C THR A 33 -9.71 -6.84 -3.75
N LEU A 34 -9.50 -6.48 -5.02
CA LEU A 34 -8.77 -5.25 -5.37
C LEU A 34 -9.50 -4.00 -4.85
N GLN A 35 -10.83 -3.95 -4.91
CA GLN A 35 -11.61 -2.83 -4.39
C GLN A 35 -11.54 -2.74 -2.86
N LYS A 36 -11.55 -3.89 -2.16
CA LYS A 36 -11.33 -3.94 -0.71
C LYS A 36 -9.92 -3.50 -0.34
N ALA A 37 -8.90 -3.98 -1.06
CA ALA A 37 -7.51 -3.61 -0.85
C ALA A 37 -7.28 -2.11 -1.08
N ARG A 38 -7.89 -1.53 -2.13
CA ARG A 38 -7.86 -0.08 -2.38
C ARG A 38 -8.50 0.71 -1.25
N THR A 39 -9.63 0.25 -0.71
CA THR A 39 -10.26 0.87 0.46
C THR A 39 -9.33 0.83 1.67
N LYS A 40 -8.66 -0.29 1.92
CA LYS A 40 -7.70 -0.43 3.03
C LYS A 40 -6.47 0.46 2.87
N PHE A 41 -5.96 0.58 1.65
CA PHE A 41 -4.91 1.53 1.32
C PHE A 41 -5.32 2.95 1.72
N LEU A 42 -6.47 3.42 1.22
CA LEU A 42 -6.93 4.80 1.47
C LEU A 42 -7.21 5.06 2.94
N GLN A 43 -7.78 4.08 3.65
CA GLN A 43 -8.02 4.17 5.09
C GLN A 43 -6.73 4.44 5.89
N VAL A 44 -5.60 3.84 5.50
CA VAL A 44 -4.31 4.04 6.17
C VAL A 44 -3.62 5.31 5.67
N TYR A 45 -3.76 5.63 4.38
CA TYR A 45 -3.20 6.83 3.79
C TYR A 45 -3.82 8.11 4.36
N GLU A 46 -5.15 8.15 4.48
CA GLU A 46 -5.90 9.32 4.97
C GLU A 46 -5.99 9.34 6.51
N GLY A 47 -5.94 8.17 7.15
CA GLY A 47 -6.11 8.05 8.59
C GLY A 47 -7.56 8.25 9.02
N ASN A 48 -7.76 8.73 10.24
CA ASN A 48 -9.07 9.02 10.80
C ASN A 48 -9.01 10.20 11.78
N MET A 49 -10.14 10.55 12.41
CA MET A 49 -10.22 11.68 13.34
C MET A 49 -9.28 11.60 14.56
N MET A 50 -8.84 10.39 14.95
CA MET A 50 -7.98 10.16 16.11
C MET A 50 -6.53 9.87 15.74
N VAL A 51 -6.27 9.35 14.53
CA VAL A 51 -4.95 8.89 14.08
C VAL A 51 -4.66 9.46 12.70
N SER A 52 -3.59 10.25 12.62
CA SER A 52 -3.06 10.78 11.37
C SER A 52 -2.75 9.68 10.35
N GLY A 53 -3.15 9.91 9.10
CA GLY A 53 -2.82 9.03 7.99
C GLY A 53 -1.36 9.15 7.57
N GLU A 54 -0.85 8.13 6.89
CA GLU A 54 0.51 8.14 6.32
C GLU A 54 0.71 9.32 5.35
N GLY A 55 -0.34 9.74 4.64
CA GLY A 55 -0.33 10.86 3.70
C GLY A 55 -0.21 12.24 4.37
N GLU A 56 -0.34 12.35 5.70
CA GLU A 56 -0.08 13.60 6.43
C GLU A 56 1.42 13.92 6.55
N ASP A 57 2.30 12.98 6.19
CA ASP A 57 3.74 13.19 6.20
C ASP A 57 4.18 14.27 5.18
N ILE A 58 4.98 15.21 5.66
CA ILE A 58 5.45 16.38 4.89
C ILE A 58 6.28 16.00 3.66
N TRP A 59 6.91 14.84 3.64
CA TRP A 59 7.71 14.36 2.52
C TRP A 59 6.83 13.91 1.36
N TYR A 60 5.71 13.23 1.64
CA TYR A 60 4.74 12.86 0.60
C TYR A 60 4.00 14.07 0.04
N GLN A 61 3.64 15.03 0.89
CA GLN A 61 2.96 16.26 0.46
C GLN A 61 3.82 17.15 -0.47
N ARG A 62 5.15 17.00 -0.42
CA ARG A 62 6.06 17.66 -1.37
C ARG A 62 6.08 16.99 -2.73
N LEU A 63 5.76 15.71 -2.82
CA LEU A 63 5.72 14.95 -4.07
C LEU A 63 4.41 15.17 -4.81
N TRP A 64 3.28 15.20 -4.08
CA TRP A 64 1.95 15.44 -4.62
C TRP A 64 1.04 16.13 -3.59
N ARG A 65 0.13 16.98 -4.07
CA ARG A 65 -0.86 17.65 -3.20
C ARG A 65 -2.09 16.79 -2.95
N GLN A 66 -2.47 15.97 -3.92
CA GLN A 66 -3.58 15.03 -3.85
C GLN A 66 -3.11 13.70 -4.42
N LEU A 67 -3.59 12.61 -3.83
CA LEU A 67 -3.23 11.27 -4.29
C LEU A 67 -4.04 10.91 -5.53
N GLU A 68 -3.42 11.05 -6.70
CA GLU A 68 -4.04 10.66 -7.96
C GLU A 68 -4.00 9.14 -8.17
N SER A 69 -4.90 8.65 -9.03
CA SER A 69 -4.99 7.21 -9.32
C SER A 69 -3.68 6.65 -9.88
N GLU A 70 -2.97 7.43 -10.71
CA GLU A 70 -1.70 7.03 -11.31
C GLU A 70 -0.60 6.86 -10.25
N THR A 71 -0.49 7.82 -9.33
CA THR A 71 0.43 7.77 -8.18
C THR A 71 0.12 6.59 -7.26
N LEU A 72 -1.16 6.34 -6.97
CA LEU A 72 -1.59 5.19 -6.17
C LEU A 72 -1.17 3.87 -6.83
N GLN A 73 -1.35 3.72 -8.16
CA GLN A 73 -0.89 2.53 -8.88
C GLN A 73 0.63 2.39 -8.86
N ALA A 74 1.37 3.49 -8.99
CA ALA A 74 2.82 3.47 -8.86
C ALA A 74 3.26 3.01 -7.47
N ILE A 75 2.60 3.49 -6.41
CA ILE A 75 2.85 3.07 -5.03
C ILE A 75 2.56 1.58 -4.85
N ILE A 76 1.40 1.09 -5.31
CA ILE A 76 1.07 -0.34 -5.24
C ILE A 76 2.12 -1.19 -5.94
N ALA A 77 2.54 -0.81 -7.15
CA ALA A 77 3.53 -1.56 -7.91
C ALA A 77 4.88 -1.64 -7.17
N GLN A 78 5.37 -0.52 -6.63
CA GLN A 78 6.62 -0.50 -5.87
C GLN A 78 6.48 -1.21 -4.53
N SER A 79 5.43 -0.93 -3.75
CA SER A 79 5.18 -1.61 -2.48
C SER A 79 5.04 -3.12 -2.67
N ARG A 80 4.37 -3.61 -3.73
CA ARG A 80 4.33 -5.04 -4.06
C ARG A 80 5.74 -5.59 -4.33
N HIS A 81 6.57 -4.85 -5.06
CA HIS A 81 7.92 -5.30 -5.37
C HIS A 81 8.81 -5.42 -4.11
N TYR A 82 8.76 -4.43 -3.23
CA TYR A 82 9.68 -4.33 -2.09
C TYR A 82 9.14 -4.92 -0.78
N LEU A 83 7.84 -4.87 -0.54
CA LEU A 83 7.24 -5.26 0.75
C LEU A 83 6.65 -6.68 0.73
N LEU A 84 6.29 -7.23 -0.43
CA LEU A 84 5.70 -8.59 -0.51
C LEU A 84 6.54 -9.66 0.19
N PRO A 85 7.89 -9.69 0.11
CA PRO A 85 8.68 -10.67 0.84
C PRO A 85 8.43 -10.66 2.36
N LEU A 86 8.12 -9.50 2.94
CA LEU A 86 7.81 -9.40 4.37
C LEU A 86 6.55 -10.18 4.72
N PHE A 87 5.52 -10.15 3.86
CA PHE A 87 4.28 -10.89 4.07
C PHE A 87 4.45 -12.39 3.83
N ARG A 88 5.27 -12.75 2.83
CA ARG A 88 5.61 -14.15 2.52
C ARG A 88 6.28 -14.87 3.68
N PHE A 89 7.23 -14.21 4.35
CA PHE A 89 8.07 -14.84 5.36
C PHE A 89 7.67 -14.55 6.81
N ASN A 90 6.69 -13.67 7.04
CA ASN A 90 6.14 -13.39 8.37
C ASN A 90 5.01 -14.37 8.79
N GLN A 91 4.99 -15.57 8.21
CA GLN A 91 4.07 -16.62 8.63
C GLN A 91 4.66 -17.31 9.87
N SER A 92 4.02 -17.11 11.03
CA SER A 92 4.28 -17.92 12.22
C SER A 92 3.95 -19.37 11.88
N ARG A 93 4.97 -20.21 11.71
CA ARG A 93 4.80 -21.67 11.65
C ARG A 93 4.26 -22.21 12.96
#